data_AF-A0A0D3I4D6-F1
#
_entry.id   AF-A0A0D3I4D6-F1
#
_cell.length_a   1.000
_cell.length_b   1.000
_cell.length_c   1.000
_cell.angle_alpha   90.00
_cell.angle_beta   90.00
_cell.angle_gamma   90.00
#
_symmetry.space_group_name_H-M   'P 1'
#
loop_
_entity.id
_entity.type
_entity.pdbx_description
1 polymer ?
#
loop_
_entity_poly.entity_id
_entity_poly.type
_entity_poly.pdbx_seq_one_letter_code
_entity_poly.pdbx_strand_id
1 'polypeptide(L)'
;MSQFAADYPWLAKYGFGPTVKAERWNGRHAMFGWLAILGTGVAKSHGWLPSGDVALTYNEWGGLAQQGFNTYITNERAIIMIAHVHALAVSAAAAFGPQVLGDSLTLLDGEKDEDPYGLFVPLKGTFGLTPAAEMANGRMAMMGIIAVVLTSAISGKDILEVVDIGTGGNLLTHPMF
;
A
#
# COMPACT_ATOMS: atom_id res chain seq x y z
N MET A 1 -11.72 -1.69 -21.03
CA MET A 1 -12.47 -2.62 -20.17
C MET A 1 -13.17 -3.70 -21.00
N SER A 2 -13.89 -3.35 -22.09
CA SER A 2 -14.64 -4.30 -22.93
C SER A 2 -13.79 -5.35 -23.66
N GLN A 3 -12.60 -4.98 -24.15
CA GLN A 3 -11.73 -5.91 -24.90
C GLN A 3 -11.15 -7.03 -24.01
N PHE A 4 -10.69 -6.69 -22.79
CA PHE A 4 -10.19 -7.69 -21.84
C PHE A 4 -11.28 -8.65 -21.36
N ALA A 5 -12.49 -8.15 -21.14
CA ALA A 5 -13.64 -8.99 -20.79
C ALA A 5 -14.04 -9.94 -21.93
N ALA A 6 -13.83 -9.56 -23.19
CA ALA A 6 -14.06 -10.40 -24.36
C ALA A 6 -12.97 -11.46 -24.54
N ASP A 7 -11.71 -11.10 -24.32
CA ASP A 7 -10.56 -11.99 -24.50
C ASP A 7 -10.38 -12.99 -23.34
N TYR A 8 -10.75 -12.58 -22.12
CA TYR A 8 -10.58 -13.38 -20.89
C TYR A 8 -11.84 -13.42 -20.02
N PRO A 9 -12.93 -14.04 -20.50
CA PRO A 9 -14.23 -14.02 -19.82
C PRO A 9 -14.20 -14.72 -18.45
N TRP A 10 -13.33 -15.73 -18.28
CA TRP A 10 -13.20 -16.45 -17.01
C TRP A 10 -12.53 -15.60 -15.91
N LEU A 11 -11.56 -14.74 -16.25
CA LEU A 11 -10.90 -13.82 -15.31
C LEU A 11 -11.80 -12.63 -14.99
N ALA A 12 -12.43 -12.07 -16.02
CA ALA A 12 -13.34 -10.94 -15.88
C ALA A 12 -14.54 -11.28 -14.96
N LYS A 13 -15.03 -12.52 -15.01
CA LYS A 13 -16.10 -13.01 -14.11
C LYS A 13 -15.77 -12.85 -12.63
N TYR A 14 -14.50 -13.02 -12.25
CA TYR A 14 -14.06 -12.91 -10.85
C TYR A 14 -13.57 -11.49 -10.48
N GLY A 15 -13.69 -10.53 -11.40
CA GLY A 15 -13.23 -9.15 -11.19
C GLY A 15 -11.74 -8.94 -11.43
N PHE A 16 -11.03 -9.92 -12.02
CA PHE A 16 -9.63 -9.75 -12.40
C PHE A 16 -9.47 -8.93 -13.68
N GLY A 17 -8.36 -8.19 -13.76
CA GLY A 17 -8.03 -7.34 -14.90
C GLY A 17 -8.38 -5.86 -14.65
N PRO A 18 -8.46 -5.05 -15.72
CA PRO A 18 -8.88 -3.66 -15.61
C PRO A 18 -10.40 -3.61 -15.36
N THR A 19 -10.79 -3.74 -14.10
CA THR A 19 -12.17 -3.66 -13.57
C THR A 19 -12.27 -2.52 -12.56
N VAL A 20 -13.48 -2.01 -12.31
CA VAL A 20 -13.68 -0.94 -11.30
C VAL A 20 -13.36 -1.45 -9.91
N LYS A 21 -13.69 -2.72 -9.63
CA LYS A 21 -13.35 -3.39 -8.37
C LYS A 21 -11.84 -3.46 -8.13
N ALA A 22 -11.05 -3.84 -9.14
CA ALA A 22 -9.59 -3.87 -9.03
C ALA A 22 -9.00 -2.47 -8.82
N GLU A 23 -9.55 -1.46 -9.50
CA GLU A 23 -9.13 -0.06 -9.32
C GLU A 23 -9.39 0.42 -7.88
N ARG A 24 -10.56 0.13 -7.33
CA ARG A 24 -10.92 0.48 -5.94
C ARG A 24 -10.01 -0.20 -4.92
N TRP A 25 -9.79 -1.52 -5.07
CA TRP A 25 -8.92 -2.28 -4.19
C TRP A 25 -7.46 -1.81 -4.25
N ASN A 26 -6.94 -1.53 -5.45
CA ASN A 26 -5.60 -0.96 -5.60
C ASN A 26 -5.51 0.45 -5.01
N GLY A 27 -6.55 1.27 -5.17
CA GLY A 27 -6.65 2.58 -4.53
C GLY A 27 -6.59 2.48 -3.00
N ARG A 28 -7.31 1.54 -2.38
CA ARG A 28 -7.25 1.28 -0.93
C ARG A 28 -5.85 0.88 -0.47
N HIS A 29 -5.18 -0.02 -1.19
CA HIS A 29 -3.81 -0.41 -0.89
C HIS A 29 -2.82 0.74 -1.04
N ALA A 30 -2.98 1.60 -2.05
CA ALA A 30 -2.14 2.77 -2.24
C ALA A 30 -2.34 3.81 -1.12
N MET A 31 -3.59 4.04 -0.69
CA MET A 31 -3.87 4.92 0.45
C MET A 31 -3.30 4.38 1.76
N PHE A 32 -3.43 3.07 2.02
CA PHE A 32 -2.78 2.43 3.18
C PHE A 32 -1.25 2.45 3.08
N GLY A 33 -0.69 2.26 1.87
CA GLY A 33 0.75 2.35 1.63
C GLY A 33 1.32 3.72 1.98
N TRP A 34 0.61 4.80 1.62
CA TRP A 34 0.99 6.15 2.03
C TRP A 34 0.97 6.34 3.55
N LEU A 35 -0.03 5.80 4.25
CA LEU A 35 -0.07 5.81 5.71
C LEU A 35 1.14 5.09 6.31
N ALA A 36 1.51 3.92 5.77
CA ALA A 36 2.65 3.14 6.23
C ALA A 36 3.99 3.86 5.98
N ILE A 37 4.15 4.51 4.84
CA ILE A 37 5.36 5.30 4.50
C ILE A 37 5.51 6.48 5.47
N LEU A 38 4.45 7.28 5.64
CA LEU A 38 4.48 8.43 6.55
C LEU A 38 4.65 7.99 8.02
N GLY A 39 3.94 6.93 8.43
CA GLY A 39 4.06 6.36 9.77
C GLY A 39 5.47 5.84 10.07
N THR A 40 6.14 5.25 9.08
CA THR A 40 7.54 4.82 9.22
C THR A 40 8.47 6.03 9.35
N GLY A 41 8.25 7.09 8.56
CA GLY A 41 9.01 8.34 8.69
C GLY A 41 8.91 8.95 10.09
N VAL A 42 7.69 9.03 10.64
CA VAL A 42 7.44 9.50 12.01
C VAL A 42 8.07 8.57 13.05
N ALA A 43 7.89 7.26 12.93
CA ALA A 43 8.48 6.30 13.87
C ALA A 43 10.01 6.40 13.90
N LYS A 44 10.64 6.70 12.76
CA LYS A 44 12.08 6.91 12.64
C LYS A 44 12.54 8.23 13.27
N SER A 45 11.85 9.35 13.03
CA SER A 45 12.23 10.65 13.58
C SER A 45 12.04 10.75 15.10
N HIS A 46 11.04 10.06 15.65
CA HIS A 46 10.77 10.04 17.10
C HIS A 46 11.50 8.93 17.88
N GLY A 47 12.32 8.10 17.20
CA GLY A 47 13.05 7.02 17.85
C GLY A 47 12.16 5.90 18.42
N TRP A 48 10.96 5.72 17.88
CA TRP A 48 10.04 4.64 18.29
C TRP A 48 10.51 3.26 17.83
N LEU A 49 11.51 3.20 16.94
CA LEU A 49 12.16 1.99 16.51
C LEU A 49 13.36 1.71 17.43
N PRO A 50 13.24 0.80 18.41
CA PRO A 50 14.32 0.53 19.36
C PRO A 50 15.51 -0.11 18.63
N SER A 51 16.70 0.47 18.84
CA SER A 51 17.98 -0.08 18.34
C SER A 51 17.97 -0.37 16.83
N GLY A 52 17.40 0.53 16.02
CA GLY A 52 17.15 0.32 14.59
C GLY A 52 18.36 -0.09 13.76
N ASP A 53 19.55 0.45 14.07
CA ASP A 53 20.80 0.19 13.33
C ASP A 53 21.48 -1.14 13.70
N VAL A 54 21.05 -1.80 14.78
CA VAL A 54 21.68 -3.03 15.25
C VAL A 54 21.23 -4.21 14.37
N ALA A 55 22.20 -4.96 13.86
CA ALA A 55 21.95 -6.18 13.10
C ALA A 55 21.51 -7.33 14.03
N LEU A 56 20.52 -8.12 13.56
CA LEU A 56 20.12 -9.34 14.25
C LEU A 56 21.25 -10.36 14.26
N THR A 57 21.26 -11.25 15.27
CA THR A 57 22.30 -12.27 15.43
C THR A 57 21.84 -13.64 14.95
N TYR A 58 22.78 -14.43 14.42
CA TYR A 58 22.53 -15.82 14.05
C TYR A 58 22.13 -16.69 15.25
N ASN A 59 22.70 -16.41 16.43
CA ASN A 59 22.45 -17.21 17.63
C ASN A 59 20.98 -17.17 18.06
N GLU A 60 20.29 -16.07 17.79
CA GLU A 60 18.89 -15.87 18.19
C GLU A 60 17.91 -16.19 17.05
N TRP A 61 18.26 -15.87 15.81
CA TRP A 61 17.34 -15.91 14.67
C TRP A 61 17.71 -16.94 13.58
N GLY A 62 18.89 -17.55 13.68
CA GLY A 62 19.41 -18.48 12.67
C GLY A 62 19.53 -17.85 11.28
N GLY A 63 19.35 -18.68 10.25
CA GLY A 63 19.45 -18.26 8.85
C GLY A 63 18.31 -17.35 8.35
N LEU A 64 17.24 -17.16 9.14
CA LEU A 64 16.08 -16.34 8.71
C LEU A 64 16.41 -14.85 8.62
N ALA A 65 17.35 -14.37 9.45
CA ALA A 65 17.78 -12.98 9.45
C ALA A 65 18.93 -12.70 8.45
N GLN A 66 19.43 -13.73 7.76
CA GLN A 66 20.64 -13.63 6.95
C GLN A 66 20.35 -13.08 5.54
N GLN A 67 21.09 -12.06 5.12
CA GLN A 67 21.03 -11.49 3.76
C GLN A 67 22.02 -12.17 2.80
N GLY A 68 23.09 -12.77 3.33
CA GLY A 68 24.16 -13.46 2.60
C GLY A 68 25.53 -13.19 3.24
N PHE A 69 26.57 -13.99 2.99
CA PHE A 69 27.96 -13.72 3.45
C PHE A 69 28.11 -13.28 4.93
N ASN A 70 27.37 -13.90 5.87
CA ASN A 70 27.32 -13.51 7.29
C ASN A 70 26.86 -12.06 7.58
N THR A 71 26.12 -11.42 6.67
CA THR A 71 25.40 -10.16 6.94
C THR A 71 23.94 -10.46 7.32
N TYR A 72 23.41 -9.66 8.25
CA TYR A 72 22.07 -9.84 8.82
C TYR A 72 21.23 -8.59 8.66
N ILE A 73 19.90 -8.74 8.60
CA ILE A 73 18.95 -7.63 8.60
C ILE A 73 19.08 -6.82 9.91
N THR A 74 18.89 -5.51 9.82
CA THR A 74 18.83 -4.64 10.99
C THR A 74 17.48 -4.76 11.69
N ASN A 75 17.42 -4.39 12.98
CA ASN A 75 16.18 -4.33 13.75
C ASN A 75 15.13 -3.46 13.08
N GLU A 76 15.52 -2.30 12.52
CA GLU A 76 14.60 -1.42 11.78
C GLU A 76 13.93 -2.17 10.63
N ARG A 77 14.72 -2.87 9.80
CA ARG A 77 14.19 -3.65 8.67
C ARG A 77 13.30 -4.80 9.14
N ALA A 78 13.68 -5.48 10.21
CA ALA A 78 12.90 -6.59 10.77
C ALA A 78 11.55 -6.12 11.32
N ILE A 79 11.52 -5.03 12.10
CA ILE A 79 10.29 -4.48 12.69
C ILE A 79 9.32 -4.04 11.58
N ILE A 80 9.81 -3.28 10.60
CA ILE A 80 8.99 -2.81 9.49
C ILE A 80 8.46 -4.00 8.67
N MET A 81 9.31 -4.99 8.39
CA MET A 81 8.89 -6.18 7.64
C MET A 81 7.81 -6.98 8.38
N ILE A 82 7.99 -7.21 9.68
CA ILE A 82 7.00 -7.91 10.50
C ILE A 82 5.69 -7.12 10.58
N ALA A 83 5.72 -5.79 10.66
CA ALA A 83 4.51 -4.97 10.61
C ALA A 83 3.74 -5.16 9.28
N HIS A 84 4.44 -5.25 8.15
CA HIS A 84 3.82 -5.56 6.85
C HIS A 84 3.29 -6.99 6.77
N VAL A 85 3.98 -7.97 7.35
CA VAL A 85 3.50 -9.36 7.44
C VAL A 85 2.21 -9.44 8.26
N HIS A 86 2.10 -8.69 9.36
CA HIS A 86 0.86 -8.62 10.14
C HIS A 86 -0.29 -8.02 9.32
N ALA A 87 -0.05 -6.90 8.63
CA ALA A 87 -1.04 -6.29 7.75
C ALA A 87 -1.51 -7.28 6.67
N LEU A 88 -0.56 -7.99 6.03
CA LEU A 88 -0.85 -9.02 5.04
C LEU A 88 -1.66 -10.18 5.62
N ALA A 89 -1.31 -10.68 6.81
CA ALA A 89 -2.01 -11.80 7.45
C ALA A 89 -3.47 -11.43 7.78
N VAL A 90 -3.70 -10.23 8.32
CA VAL A 90 -5.06 -9.73 8.59
C VAL A 90 -5.83 -9.51 7.30
N SER A 91 -5.20 -8.95 6.26
CA SER A 91 -5.84 -8.78 4.95
C SER A 91 -6.19 -10.11 4.29
N ALA A 92 -5.33 -11.12 4.38
CA ALA A 92 -5.60 -12.45 3.86
C ALA A 92 -6.77 -13.12 4.63
N ALA A 93 -6.78 -13.00 5.96
CA ALA A 93 -7.91 -13.47 6.77
C ALA A 93 -9.21 -12.74 6.41
N ALA A 94 -9.16 -11.44 6.12
CA ALA A 94 -10.30 -10.66 5.66
C ALA A 94 -10.75 -11.00 4.23
N ALA A 95 -9.84 -11.48 3.38
CA ALA A 95 -10.14 -11.88 2.00
C ALA A 95 -10.72 -13.30 1.88
N PHE A 96 -10.32 -14.22 2.76
CA PHE A 96 -10.74 -15.65 2.71
C PHE A 96 -11.66 -16.08 3.86
N GLY A 97 -11.82 -15.26 4.91
CA GLY A 97 -12.73 -15.51 6.02
C GLY A 97 -14.19 -15.21 5.68
N PRO A 98 -15.15 -15.59 6.56
CA PRO A 98 -16.57 -15.36 6.32
C PRO A 98 -16.88 -13.85 6.28
N GLN A 99 -17.09 -13.30 5.08
CA GLN A 99 -17.54 -11.92 4.91
C GLN A 99 -19.04 -11.82 5.16
N VAL A 100 -19.45 -11.63 6.42
CA VAL A 100 -20.87 -11.41 6.78
C VAL A 100 -21.29 -9.96 6.52
N LEU A 101 -20.36 -9.00 6.56
CA LEU A 101 -20.63 -7.55 6.44
C LEU A 101 -19.58 -6.78 5.60
N GLY A 102 -18.63 -7.48 4.96
CA GLY A 102 -17.49 -6.86 4.27
C GLY A 102 -17.56 -6.94 2.75
N ASP A 103 -16.81 -6.06 2.08
CA ASP A 103 -16.57 -6.13 0.62
C ASP A 103 -15.70 -7.35 0.29
N SER A 104 -16.09 -8.13 -0.72
CA SER A 104 -15.32 -9.29 -1.16
C SER A 104 -14.16 -8.88 -2.06
N LEU A 105 -13.07 -9.66 -2.05
CA LEU A 105 -11.92 -9.40 -2.91
C LEU A 105 -12.26 -9.64 -4.39
N THR A 106 -12.92 -10.77 -4.69
CA THR A 106 -13.39 -11.13 -6.04
C THR A 106 -14.87 -10.79 -6.20
N LEU A 107 -15.34 -10.58 -7.44
CA LEU A 107 -16.78 -10.55 -7.70
C LEU A 107 -17.39 -11.90 -7.29
N LEU A 108 -18.55 -11.86 -6.63
CA LEU A 108 -19.32 -13.08 -6.34
C LEU A 108 -19.94 -13.61 -7.63
N ASP A 109 -20.25 -14.90 -7.70
CA ASP A 109 -20.84 -15.52 -8.88
C ASP A 109 -22.17 -14.84 -9.25
N GLY A 110 -22.17 -14.03 -10.31
CA GLY A 110 -23.35 -13.30 -10.82
C GLY A 110 -23.39 -11.81 -10.49
N GLU A 111 -22.42 -11.28 -9.74
CA GLU A 111 -22.26 -9.85 -9.48
C GLU A 111 -21.71 -9.15 -10.74
N LYS A 112 -22.42 -8.13 -11.24
CA LYS A 112 -21.93 -7.30 -12.35
C LYS A 112 -20.95 -6.26 -11.80
N ASP A 113 -19.84 -6.06 -12.50
CA ASP A 113 -18.89 -4.98 -12.18
C ASP A 113 -19.60 -3.63 -12.20
N GLU A 114 -19.16 -2.70 -11.34
CA GLU A 114 -19.72 -1.36 -11.27
C GLU A 114 -19.44 -0.58 -12.56
N ASP A 115 -20.33 0.36 -12.90
CA ASP A 115 -20.12 1.19 -14.09
C ASP A 115 -18.84 2.03 -13.94
N PRO A 116 -18.01 2.14 -15.00
CA PRO A 116 -16.77 2.89 -14.94
C PRO A 116 -17.01 4.36 -14.58
N TYR A 117 -16.30 4.87 -13.56
CA TYR A 117 -16.40 6.26 -13.09
C TYR A 117 -15.85 7.31 -14.09
N GLY A 118 -15.53 6.94 -15.33
CA GLY A 118 -14.98 7.84 -16.34
C GLY A 118 -13.58 8.40 -15.99
N LEU A 119 -13.09 9.33 -16.83
CA LEU A 119 -11.80 10.01 -16.61
C LEU A 119 -11.82 10.93 -15.40
N PHE A 120 -12.93 11.64 -15.20
CA PHE A 120 -13.17 12.48 -14.04
C PHE A 120 -14.23 11.83 -13.18
N VAL A 121 -13.86 11.51 -11.94
CA VAL A 121 -14.83 11.03 -10.97
C VAL A 121 -15.83 12.17 -10.72
N PRO A 122 -17.14 11.97 -10.93
CA PRO A 122 -18.13 13.01 -10.70
C PRO A 122 -18.25 13.30 -9.20
N LEU A 123 -17.48 14.27 -8.71
CA LEU A 123 -17.57 14.80 -7.34
C LEU A 123 -18.75 15.78 -7.17
N LYS A 124 -19.56 16.00 -8.21
CA LYS A 124 -20.67 16.96 -8.19
C LYS A 124 -21.78 16.46 -7.25
N GLY A 125 -21.86 17.06 -6.07
CA GLY A 125 -23.02 16.98 -5.17
C GLY A 125 -22.89 16.00 -3.99
N THR A 126 -21.74 15.34 -3.80
CA THR A 126 -21.54 14.34 -2.74
C THR A 126 -20.29 14.66 -1.92
N PHE A 127 -20.37 15.75 -1.15
CA PHE A 127 -19.40 16.06 -0.09
C PHE A 127 -19.65 15.10 1.10
N GLY A 128 -19.10 13.89 1.03
CA GLY A 128 -19.21 12.87 2.08
C GLY A 128 -18.26 11.69 1.86
N LEU A 129 -18.22 10.76 2.82
CA LEU A 129 -17.53 9.47 2.71
C LEU A 129 -18.24 8.58 1.69
N THR A 130 -18.06 8.89 0.41
CA THR A 130 -18.72 8.20 -0.70
C THR A 130 -17.72 7.34 -1.50
N PRO A 131 -18.20 6.29 -2.21
CA PRO A 131 -17.35 5.49 -3.09
C PRO A 131 -16.61 6.31 -4.16
N ALA A 132 -17.21 7.43 -4.60
CA ALA A 132 -16.58 8.36 -5.53
C ALA A 132 -15.38 9.10 -4.90
N ALA A 133 -15.50 9.55 -3.65
CA ALA A 133 -14.38 10.17 -2.92
C ALA A 133 -13.25 9.17 -2.67
N GLU A 134 -13.60 7.91 -2.34
CA GLU A 134 -12.65 6.82 -2.22
C GLU A 134 -11.88 6.56 -3.53
N MET A 135 -12.58 6.52 -4.67
CA MET A 135 -11.96 6.31 -5.97
C MET A 135 -11.03 7.47 -6.36
N ALA A 136 -11.45 8.72 -6.13
CA ALA A 136 -10.64 9.90 -6.42
C ALA A 136 -9.35 9.94 -5.58
N ASN A 137 -9.45 9.69 -4.27
CA ASN A 137 -8.30 9.63 -3.39
C ASN A 137 -7.40 8.43 -3.69
N GLY A 138 -7.98 7.27 -4.04
CA GLY A 138 -7.25 6.08 -4.47
C GLY A 138 -6.42 6.33 -5.72
N ARG A 139 -6.99 6.97 -6.75
CA ARG A 139 -6.25 7.35 -7.97
C ARG A 139 -5.11 8.32 -7.68
N MET A 140 -5.36 9.34 -6.87
CA MET A 140 -4.32 10.29 -6.46
C MET A 140 -3.19 9.61 -5.67
N ALA A 141 -3.55 8.69 -4.76
CA ALA A 141 -2.59 7.90 -4.00
C ALA A 141 -1.73 7.02 -4.91
N MET A 142 -2.34 6.32 -5.88
CA MET A 142 -1.64 5.48 -6.86
C MET A 142 -0.67 6.31 -7.71
N MET A 143 -1.10 7.46 -8.21
CA MET A 143 -0.24 8.39 -8.96
C MET A 143 0.92 8.91 -8.09
N GLY A 144 0.65 9.21 -6.82
CA GLY A 144 1.67 9.64 -5.86
C GLY A 144 2.77 8.59 -5.65
N ILE A 145 2.40 7.32 -5.48
CA ILE A 145 3.40 6.23 -5.33
C ILE A 145 4.28 6.12 -6.57
N ILE A 146 3.68 6.16 -7.77
CA ILE A 146 4.44 6.11 -9.04
C ILE A 146 5.43 7.28 -9.11
N ALA A 147 4.98 8.50 -8.79
CA ALA A 147 5.83 9.69 -8.82
C ALA A 147 7.00 9.60 -7.83
N VAL A 148 6.76 9.13 -6.61
CA VAL A 148 7.81 8.99 -5.59
C VAL A 148 8.83 7.92 -5.99
N VAL A 149 8.38 6.77 -6.48
CA VAL A 149 9.28 5.71 -6.94
C VAL A 149 10.15 6.18 -8.11
N LEU A 150 9.55 6.87 -9.10
CA LEU A 150 10.31 7.46 -10.21
C LEU A 150 11.31 8.51 -9.73
N THR A 151 10.90 9.38 -8.80
CA THR A 151 11.79 10.41 -8.26
C THR A 151 12.94 9.80 -7.47
N SER A 152 12.69 8.74 -6.69
CA SER A 152 13.73 7.98 -5.98
C SER A 152 14.71 7.34 -6.96
N ALA A 153 14.22 6.72 -8.02
CA ALA A 153 15.06 6.12 -9.05
C ALA A 153 15.93 7.15 -9.81
N ILE A 154 15.39 8.34 -10.10
CA ILE A 154 16.12 9.40 -10.82
C ILE A 154 17.14 10.10 -9.92
N SER A 155 16.77 10.38 -8.67
CA SER A 155 17.60 11.14 -7.72
C SER A 155 18.62 10.28 -6.98
N GLY A 156 18.46 8.95 -6.98
CA GLY A 156 19.29 8.02 -6.20
C GLY A 156 19.07 8.14 -4.69
N LYS A 157 18.00 8.82 -4.26
CA LYS A 157 17.63 9.01 -2.86
C LYS A 157 16.66 7.95 -2.40
N ASP A 158 16.71 7.59 -1.13
CA ASP A 158 15.73 6.70 -0.52
C ASP A 158 14.32 7.30 -0.57
N ILE A 159 13.31 6.45 -0.65
CA ILE A 159 11.90 6.86 -0.75
C ILE A 159 11.51 7.79 0.42
N LEU A 160 11.97 7.50 1.64
CA LEU A 160 11.68 8.35 2.80
C LEU A 160 12.33 9.73 2.70
N GLU A 161 13.52 9.84 2.10
CA GLU A 161 14.16 11.14 1.85
C GLU A 161 13.43 11.94 0.78
N VAL A 162 12.95 11.27 -0.28
CA VAL A 162 12.16 11.94 -1.33
C VAL A 162 10.88 12.50 -0.74
N VAL A 163 10.21 11.75 0.12
CA VAL A 163 9.00 12.21 0.80
C VAL A 163 9.32 13.34 1.78
N ASP A 164 10.42 13.25 2.54
CA ASP A 164 10.86 14.32 3.45
C ASP A 164 11.19 15.62 2.71
N ILE A 165 11.90 15.56 1.58
CA ILE A 165 12.13 16.72 0.72
C ILE A 165 10.78 17.29 0.23
N GLY A 166 9.84 16.43 -0.13
CA GLY A 166 8.49 16.81 -0.53
C GLY A 166 7.68 17.51 0.57
N THR A 167 7.93 17.22 1.85
CA THR A 167 7.30 17.89 3.01
C THR A 167 8.11 19.09 3.52
N GLY A 168 9.19 19.46 2.82
CA GLY A 168 10.07 20.57 3.20
C GLY A 168 11.08 20.24 4.30
N GLY A 169 11.41 18.97 4.50
CA GLY A 169 12.34 18.51 5.52
C GLY A 169 11.70 18.35 6.90
N ASN A 170 10.38 18.20 6.99
CA ASN A 170 9.68 18.15 8.27
C ASN A 170 9.34 16.74 8.74
N LEU A 171 9.61 15.71 7.93
CA LEU A 171 9.27 14.33 8.25
C LEU A 171 10.39 13.63 9.03
N LEU A 172 11.64 13.83 8.63
CA LEU A 172 12.80 13.17 9.23
C LEU A 172 13.59 14.08 10.18
N THR A 173 13.66 15.37 9.90
CA THR A 173 14.55 16.33 10.60
C THR A 173 13.94 17.01 11.82
N HIS A 174 12.61 16.99 11.96
CA HIS A 174 11.92 17.53 13.12
C HIS A 174 10.97 16.48 13.70
N PRO A 175 11.00 16.24 15.03
CA PRO A 175 9.85 15.60 15.67
C PRO A 175 8.66 16.52 15.41
N MET A 176 7.65 16.05 14.69
CA MET A 176 6.39 16.79 14.62
C MET A 176 5.81 16.70 16.04
N PHE A 177 5.70 17.87 16.70
CA PHE A 177 5.37 18.15 18.11
C PHE A 177 6.56 18.32 19.05
#